data_AF-A0A532CBT0-F1
#
_entry.id   AF-A0A532CBT0-F1
#
_cell.length_a   1.000
_cell.length_b   1.000
_cell.length_c   1.000
_cell.angle_alpha   90.00
_cell.angle_beta   90.00
_cell.angle_gamma   90.00
#
_symmetry.space_group_name_H-M   'P 1'
#
loop_
_entity.id
_entity.type
_entity.pdbx_description
1 polymer ?
#
loop_
_entity_poly.entity_id
_entity_poly.type
_entity_poly.pdbx_seq_one_letter_code
_entity_poly.pdbx_strand_id
1 'polypeptide(L)'
;MRKVSPKAMKDELRPEYDLSKLKGGVRGKYYQRAVAGTNLVLIDPELAEVFPDTASVNRALRVLRDAAGATARQSRRVRKGSARRKRTAA
;
A
#
# COMPACT_ATOMS: atom_id res chain seq x y z
N MET A 1 -14.29 -13.79 47.41
CA MET A 1 -13.39 -12.61 47.41
C MET A 1 -14.19 -11.32 47.32
N ARG A 2 -13.73 -10.26 47.99
CA ARG A 2 -14.37 -8.94 48.10
C ARG A 2 -14.56 -8.29 46.71
N LYS A 3 -15.73 -7.68 46.48
CA LYS A 3 -15.96 -6.78 45.35
C LYS A 3 -15.07 -5.55 45.52
N VAL A 4 -14.09 -5.39 44.65
CA VAL A 4 -13.28 -4.17 44.60
C VAL A 4 -14.12 -3.11 43.92
N SER A 5 -14.55 -2.12 44.69
CA SER A 5 -15.24 -0.92 44.22
C SER A 5 -14.47 -0.28 43.06
N PRO A 6 -15.13 0.18 41.98
CA PRO A 6 -14.44 0.88 40.91
C PRO A 6 -13.89 2.18 41.51
N LYS A 7 -12.60 2.17 41.78
CA LYS A 7 -11.83 3.38 42.07
C LYS A 7 -12.20 4.34 40.94
N ALA A 8 -12.79 5.48 41.28
CA ALA A 8 -13.16 6.51 40.32
C ALA A 8 -11.89 6.87 39.53
N MET A 9 -11.74 6.24 38.36
CA MET A 9 -10.75 6.62 37.38
C MET A 9 -11.11 8.06 37.08
N LYS A 10 -10.24 9.00 37.47
CA LYS A 10 -10.43 10.40 37.09
C LYS A 10 -10.63 10.39 35.58
N ASP A 11 -11.67 11.08 35.13
CA ASP A 11 -11.97 11.15 33.72
C ASP A 11 -10.86 11.99 33.05
N GLU A 12 -9.84 11.30 32.53
CA GLU A 12 -8.73 11.90 31.78
C GLU A 12 -9.18 12.28 30.35
N LEU A 13 -10.43 11.99 29.97
CA LEU A 13 -10.97 12.42 28.69
C LEU A 13 -11.09 13.93 28.66
N ARG A 14 -10.74 14.51 27.50
CA ARG A 14 -10.99 15.92 27.26
C ARG A 14 -12.51 16.18 27.29
N PRO A 15 -12.99 17.33 27.79
CA PRO A 15 -14.42 17.62 27.92
C PRO A 15 -15.23 17.48 26.62
N GLU A 16 -14.57 17.61 25.47
CA GLU A 16 -15.19 17.46 24.15
C GLU A 16 -15.50 15.99 23.79
N TYR A 17 -14.92 15.02 24.50
CA TYR A 17 -15.13 13.60 24.26
C TYR A 17 -16.21 13.04 25.18
N ASP A 18 -17.33 12.63 24.58
CA ASP A 18 -18.42 11.96 25.26
C ASP A 18 -18.59 10.54 24.71
N LEU A 19 -18.12 9.56 25.48
CA LEU A 19 -18.20 8.13 25.12
C LEU A 19 -19.64 7.61 25.02
N SER A 20 -20.62 8.26 25.66
CA SER A 20 -22.02 7.86 25.55
C SER A 20 -22.61 8.11 24.16
N LYS A 21 -22.00 9.02 23.40
CA LYS A 21 -22.37 9.31 22.00
C LYS A 21 -21.80 8.27 21.01
N LEU A 22 -20.79 7.51 21.41
CA LEU A 22 -20.20 6.44 20.59
C LEU A 22 -21.14 5.21 20.58
N LYS A 23 -22.10 5.21 19.65
CA LYS A 23 -22.99 4.07 19.40
C LYS A 23 -22.35 3.08 18.43
N GLY A 24 -22.45 1.78 18.73
CA GLY A 24 -22.05 0.72 17.79
C GLY A 24 -20.54 0.47 17.66
N GLY A 25 -19.76 0.71 18.72
CA GLY A 25 -18.33 0.40 18.75
C GLY A 25 -18.06 -1.11 18.67
N VAL A 26 -17.41 -1.57 17.61
CA VAL A 26 -16.99 -2.97 17.43
C VAL A 26 -15.49 -3.09 17.68
N ARG A 27 -15.10 -3.91 18.66
CA ARG A 27 -13.68 -4.19 18.95
C ARG A 27 -13.02 -4.79 17.71
N GLY A 28 -11.91 -4.20 17.28
CA GLY A 28 -11.14 -4.70 16.13
C GLY A 28 -11.75 -4.40 14.75
N LYS A 29 -12.69 -3.44 14.63
CA LYS A 29 -13.32 -3.03 13.35
C LYS A 29 -12.34 -2.84 12.18
N TYR A 30 -11.14 -2.36 12.45
CA TYR A 30 -10.08 -2.14 11.44
C TYR A 30 -8.82 -2.97 11.71
N TYR A 31 -8.87 -3.94 12.62
CA TYR A 31 -7.70 -4.73 13.02
C TYR A 31 -7.03 -5.42 11.84
N GLN A 32 -7.82 -6.08 10.99
CA GLN A 32 -7.30 -6.73 9.79
C GLN A 32 -6.62 -5.76 8.83
N ARG A 33 -7.16 -4.53 8.67
CA ARG A 33 -6.55 -3.50 7.81
C ARG A 33 -5.26 -2.94 8.40
N ALA A 34 -5.20 -2.79 9.72
CA ALA A 34 -4.00 -2.35 10.41
C ALA A 34 -2.89 -3.40 10.35
N VAL A 35 -3.23 -4.69 10.57
CA VAL A 35 -2.29 -5.82 10.50
C VAL A 35 -1.84 -6.11 9.08
N ALA A 36 -2.71 -5.93 8.08
CA ALA A 36 -2.33 -6.06 6.67
C ALA A 36 -1.21 -5.10 6.27
N GLY A 37 -1.02 -4.01 7.03
CA GLY A 37 -0.02 -3.00 6.77
C GLY A 37 -0.37 -2.17 5.52
N THR A 38 0.10 -0.94 5.50
CA THR A 38 0.20 -0.16 4.26
C THR A 38 1.66 -0.08 3.90
N ASN A 39 2.00 -0.48 2.66
CA ASN A 39 3.35 -0.29 2.14
C ASN A 39 3.56 1.19 1.85
N LEU A 40 3.98 1.93 2.87
CA LEU A 40 4.39 3.32 2.74
C LEU A 40 5.85 3.37 2.31
N VAL A 41 6.10 4.03 1.19
CA VAL A 41 7.45 4.24 0.66
C VAL A 41 7.72 5.73 0.70
N LEU A 42 8.76 6.12 1.42
CA LEU A 42 9.24 7.50 1.41
C LEU A 42 9.92 7.76 0.08
N ILE A 43 9.52 8.83 -0.61
CA ILE A 43 10.12 9.29 -1.84
C ILE A 43 11.12 10.39 -1.50
N ASP A 44 12.21 10.48 -2.27
CA ASP A 44 13.22 11.52 -2.14
C ASP A 44 12.59 12.93 -2.23
N PRO A 45 12.97 13.90 -1.37
CA PRO A 45 12.47 15.28 -1.43
C PRO A 45 12.51 15.92 -2.82
N GLU A 46 13.56 15.69 -3.62
CA GLU A 46 13.66 16.27 -4.96
C GLU A 46 12.54 15.77 -5.90
N LEU A 47 12.10 14.53 -5.69
CA LEU A 47 11.02 13.93 -6.46
C LEU A 47 9.64 14.34 -5.95
N ALA A 48 9.52 14.81 -4.71
CA ALA A 48 8.26 15.30 -4.16
C ALA A 48 7.78 16.59 -4.87
N GLU A 49 8.72 17.42 -5.34
CA GLU A 49 8.39 18.61 -6.13
C GLU A 49 7.82 18.25 -7.51
N VAL A 50 8.32 17.17 -8.11
CA VAL A 50 7.89 16.68 -9.44
C VAL A 50 6.59 15.87 -9.34
N PHE A 51 6.39 15.14 -8.24
CA PHE A 51 5.25 14.27 -8.01
C PHE A 51 4.43 14.73 -6.78
N PRO A 52 3.55 15.73 -6.95
CA PRO A 52 2.84 16.36 -5.83
C PRO A 52 1.79 15.44 -5.18
N ASP A 53 1.35 14.38 -5.86
CA ASP A 53 0.33 13.46 -5.34
C ASP A 53 0.58 11.99 -5.69
N THR A 54 -0.07 11.09 -4.94
CA THR A 54 0.01 9.64 -5.13
C THR A 54 -0.49 9.19 -6.51
N ALA A 55 -1.43 9.92 -7.13
CA ALA A 55 -1.94 9.58 -8.45
C ALA A 55 -0.88 9.80 -9.54
N SER A 56 -0.09 10.87 -9.44
CA SER A 56 0.99 11.23 -10.36
C SER A 56 2.12 10.18 -10.34
N VAL A 57 2.58 9.78 -9.15
CA VAL A 57 3.58 8.72 -8.96
C VAL A 57 3.09 7.41 -9.57
N ASN A 58 1.87 6.98 -9.22
CA ASN A 58 1.35 5.70 -9.69
C ASN A 58 1.11 5.66 -11.19
N ARG A 59 0.76 6.79 -11.83
CA ARG A 59 0.69 6.88 -13.29
C ARG A 59 2.08 6.66 -13.92
N ALA A 60 3.10 7.35 -13.43
CA ALA A 60 4.47 7.21 -13.94
C ALA A 60 4.99 5.77 -13.82
N LEU A 61 4.80 5.12 -12.66
CA LEU A 61 5.22 3.75 -12.44
C LEU A 61 4.49 2.74 -13.36
N ARG A 62 3.21 2.97 -13.68
CA ARG A 62 2.47 2.13 -14.63
C ARG A 62 3.03 2.23 -16.04
N VAL A 63 3.33 3.46 -16.49
CA VAL A 63 3.96 3.68 -17.80
C VAL A 63 5.32 2.99 -17.87
N LEU A 64 6.14 3.13 -16.83
CA LEU A 64 7.45 2.48 -16.76
C LEU A 64 7.35 0.94 -16.82
N ARG A 65 6.41 0.36 -16.07
CA ARG A 65 6.12 -1.07 -16.10
C ARG A 65 5.75 -1.54 -17.51
N ASP A 66 4.88 -0.80 -18.19
CA ASP A 66 4.38 -1.19 -19.52
C ASP A 66 5.50 -1.10 -20.58
N ALA A 67 6.33 -0.04 -20.51
CA ALA A 67 7.51 0.09 -21.35
C ALA A 67 8.52 -1.05 -21.12
N ALA A 68 8.83 -1.37 -19.86
CA ALA A 68 9.71 -2.49 -19.51
C ALA A 68 9.16 -3.85 -19.98
N GLY A 69 7.83 -4.03 -19.90
CA GLY A 69 7.16 -5.23 -20.41
C GLY A 69 7.25 -5.35 -21.93
N ALA A 70 7.13 -4.23 -22.66
CA ALA A 70 7.25 -4.20 -24.10
C ALA A 70 8.67 -4.57 -24.58
N THR A 71 9.71 -4.00 -23.97
CA THR A 71 11.11 -4.28 -24.32
C THR A 71 11.48 -5.74 -24.03
N ALA A 72 11.04 -6.29 -22.89
CA ALA A 72 11.26 -7.69 -22.55
C ALA A 72 10.59 -8.66 -23.56
N ARG A 73 9.37 -8.32 -24.02
CA ARG A 73 8.66 -9.10 -25.05
C ARG A 73 9.36 -9.04 -26.41
N GLN A 74 9.89 -7.88 -26.80
CA GLN A 74 10.65 -7.73 -28.04
C GLN A 74 11.94 -8.59 -28.00
N SER A 75 12.71 -8.53 -26.91
CA SER A 75 13.91 -9.35 -26.72
C SER A 75 13.61 -10.87 -26.82
N ARG A 76 12.51 -11.34 -26.20
CA ARG A 76 12.08 -12.75 -26.33
C ARG A 76 11.70 -13.14 -27.76
N ARG A 77 11.05 -12.25 -28.52
CA ARG A 77 10.71 -12.51 -29.94
C ARG A 77 11.97 -12.64 -30.80
N VAL A 78 12.97 -11.77 -30.60
CA VAL A 78 14.25 -11.83 -31.32
C VAL A 78 14.99 -13.15 -31.04
N ARG A 79 15.02 -13.59 -29.77
CA ARG A 79 15.62 -14.87 -29.38
C ARG A 79 14.89 -16.08 -29.99
N LYS A 80 13.55 -16.05 -30.06
CA LYS A 80 12.77 -17.15 -30.67
C LYS A 80 12.96 -17.21 -32.19
N GLY A 81 13.04 -16.06 -32.86
CA GLY A 81 13.28 -15.99 -34.32
C GLY A 81 14.66 -16.49 -34.73
N SER A 82 15.70 -16.16 -33.97
CA SER A 82 17.07 -16.65 -34.18
C SER A 82 17.21 -18.15 -33.89
N ALA A 83 16.54 -18.66 -32.85
CA ALA A 83 16.51 -20.10 -32.57
C ALA A 83 15.81 -20.92 -33.67
N ARG A 84 14.76 -20.37 -34.31
CA ARG A 84 14.06 -21.04 -35.41
C ARG A 84 14.93 -21.12 -36.68
N ARG A 85 15.66 -20.06 -37.01
CA ARG A 85 16.58 -20.04 -38.18
C ARG A 85 17.73 -21.03 -38.06
N LYS A 86 18.27 -21.24 -36.85
CA LYS A 86 19.33 -22.25 -36.63
C LYS A 86 18.85 -23.69 -36.81
N ARG A 87 17.55 -23.96 -36.63
CA ARG A 87 16.97 -25.31 -36.78
C ARG A 87 16.63 -25.68 -38.22
N THR A 88 16.50 -24.69 -39.11
CA THR A 88 16.20 -24.90 -40.54
C THR A 88 17.44 -24.90 -41.43
N ALA A 89 18.63 -24.77 -40.83
CA ALA A 89 19.92 -24.71 -41.52
C ALA A 89 20.81 -25.93 -41.23
N ALA A 90 20.21 -27.03 -40.76
CA ALA A 90 20.85 -28.33 -40.53
C ALA A 90 20.11 -29.40 -41.33
#